data_AF-A0A8J7AX52-F1
#
_entry.id   AF-A0A8J7AX52-F1
#
_cell.length_a   1.000
_cell.length_b   1.000
_cell.length_c   1.000
_cell.angle_alpha   90.00
_cell.angle_beta   90.00
_cell.angle_gamma   90.00
#
_symmetry.space_group_name_H-M   'P 1'
#
loop_
_entity.id
_entity.type
_entity.pdbx_description
1 polymer ?
#
loop_
_entity_poly.entity_id
_entity_poly.type
_entity_poly.pdbx_seq_one_letter_code
_entity_poly.pdbx_strand_id
1 'polypeptide(L)'
;MTDNPAINLEEQLLLRINREMGIQLDAVIKKVQDLAKKFSIDSDQEKSPFKNVLSAATENYTSLEVIKNFIRYQAGRQPSNIWKKQGFAKALVQDIDGLSNDVNDILDRISKKLDEDHPLAKHIVDNRDSISRSLHLQLTQLYLGYLSREHTARLGEESNNSHSNSASTAEKPKTNRPNRNPNRE
;
A
#
# COMPACT_ATOMS: atom_id res chain seq x y z
N MET A 1 25.34 20.03 29.22
CA MET A 1 24.36 19.51 28.24
C MET A 1 24.39 20.49 27.08
N THR A 2 25.07 20.11 25.99
CA THR A 2 25.19 20.94 24.79
C THR A 2 23.97 20.66 23.91
N ASP A 3 22.96 21.50 23.98
CA ASP A 3 21.87 21.50 22.99
C ASP A 3 22.48 21.87 21.64
N ASN A 4 22.72 20.87 20.81
CA ASN A 4 23.24 21.08 19.47
C ASN A 4 22.09 21.62 18.60
N PRO A 5 22.14 22.88 18.12
CA PRO A 5 21.05 23.48 17.36
C PRO A 5 20.71 22.70 16.09
N ALA A 6 21.66 21.92 15.53
CA ALA A 6 21.41 21.05 14.39
C ALA A 6 20.46 19.88 14.71
N ILE A 7 20.59 19.27 15.90
CA ILE A 7 19.72 18.16 16.35
C ILE A 7 18.28 18.66 16.47
N ASN A 8 18.10 19.90 16.95
CA ASN A 8 16.79 20.53 17.07
C ASN A 8 16.12 20.77 15.70
N LEU A 9 16.89 21.16 14.68
CA LEU A 9 16.35 21.39 13.33
C LEU A 9 15.91 20.09 12.64
N GLU A 10 16.67 19.01 12.77
CA GLU A 10 16.31 17.69 12.22
C GLU A 10 15.03 17.15 12.87
N GLU A 11 14.90 17.25 14.19
CA GLU A 11 13.69 16.83 14.91
C GLU A 11 12.47 17.68 14.49
N GLN A 12 12.63 19.00 14.40
CA GLN A 12 11.57 19.88 13.91
C GLN A 12 11.15 19.55 12.47
N LEU A 13 12.11 19.25 11.60
CA LEU A 13 11.84 18.84 10.24
C LEU A 13 11.04 17.55 10.21
N LEU A 14 11.49 16.54 10.97
CA LEU A 14 10.86 15.23 11.04
C LEU A 14 9.40 15.33 11.50
N LEU A 15 9.12 16.13 12.53
CA LEU A 15 7.75 16.35 13.01
C LEU A 15 6.85 16.97 11.94
N ARG A 16 7.36 17.95 11.18
CA ARG A 16 6.62 18.59 10.08
C ARG A 16 6.41 17.63 8.91
N ILE A 17 7.43 16.85 8.55
CA ILE A 17 7.33 15.80 7.52
C ILE A 17 6.25 14.80 7.91
N ASN A 18 6.27 14.27 9.14
CA ASN A 18 5.29 13.27 9.59
C ASN A 18 3.85 13.81 9.52
N ARG A 19 3.65 15.09 9.90
CA ARG A 19 2.34 15.74 9.78
C ARG A 19 1.88 15.87 8.33
N GLU A 20 2.74 16.38 7.45
CA GLU A 20 2.39 16.60 6.04
C GLU A 20 2.25 15.29 5.25
N MET A 21 3.01 14.27 5.63
CA MET A 21 2.87 12.91 5.12
C MET A 21 1.51 12.34 5.50
N GLY A 22 1.05 12.54 6.74
CA GLY A 22 -0.29 12.16 7.17
C GLY A 22 -1.41 12.74 6.30
N ILE A 23 -1.26 13.99 5.84
CA ILE A 23 -2.19 14.63 4.89
C ILE A 23 -2.07 14.00 3.50
N GLN A 24 -0.86 13.68 3.06
CA GLN A 24 -0.60 13.08 1.74
C GLN A 24 -1.09 11.62 1.64
N LEU A 25 -1.24 10.93 2.77
CA LEU A 25 -1.60 9.50 2.80
C LEU A 25 -2.91 9.21 2.09
N ASP A 26 -3.91 10.08 2.16
CA ASP A 26 -5.19 9.88 1.47
C ASP A 26 -5.00 9.78 -0.06
N ALA A 27 -4.15 10.64 -0.63
CA ALA A 27 -3.81 10.61 -2.05
C ALA A 27 -3.01 9.34 -2.41
N VAL A 28 -2.08 8.93 -1.55
CA VAL A 28 -1.30 7.69 -1.73
C VAL A 28 -2.20 6.46 -1.70
N ILE A 29 -3.12 6.38 -0.74
CA ILE A 29 -4.09 5.28 -0.61
C ILE A 29 -4.97 5.21 -1.85
N LYS A 30 -5.41 6.35 -2.38
CA LYS A 30 -6.19 6.39 -3.63
C LYS A 30 -5.40 5.79 -4.79
N LYS A 31 -4.12 6.14 -4.96
CA LYS A 31 -3.25 5.55 -6.00
C LYS A 31 -3.16 4.03 -5.85
N VAL A 32 -2.98 3.54 -4.62
CA VAL A 32 -2.96 2.10 -4.31
C VAL A 32 -4.28 1.43 -4.71
N GLN A 33 -5.42 2.01 -4.35
CA GLN A 33 -6.73 1.47 -4.69
C GLN A 33 -6.98 1.46 -6.19
N ASP A 34 -6.57 2.51 -6.90
CA ASP A 34 -6.70 2.60 -8.35
C ASP A 34 -5.83 1.54 -9.05
N LEU A 35 -4.60 1.34 -8.59
CA LEU A 35 -3.73 0.25 -9.08
C LEU A 35 -4.36 -1.13 -8.80
N ALA A 36 -4.84 -1.35 -7.58
CA ALA A 36 -5.46 -2.60 -7.17
C ALA A 36 -6.68 -2.95 -8.03
N LYS A 37 -7.57 -1.98 -8.26
CA LYS A 37 -8.76 -2.13 -9.12
C LYS A 37 -8.39 -2.36 -10.58
N LYS A 38 -7.48 -1.54 -11.12
CA LYS A 38 -7.06 -1.61 -12.53
C LYS A 38 -6.53 -2.99 -12.92
N PHE A 39 -5.85 -3.64 -12.00
CA PHE A 39 -5.26 -4.96 -12.24
C PHE A 39 -6.02 -6.10 -11.55
N SER A 40 -7.17 -5.84 -10.89
CA SER A 40 -7.94 -6.86 -10.15
C SER A 40 -7.03 -7.78 -9.33
N ILE A 41 -6.26 -7.20 -8.42
CA ILE A 41 -5.25 -7.93 -7.65
C ILE A 41 -5.85 -8.94 -6.66
N ASP A 42 -7.17 -8.95 -6.53
CA ASP A 42 -8.00 -9.80 -5.70
C ASP A 42 -8.28 -11.19 -6.30
N SER A 43 -8.06 -11.37 -7.60
CA SER A 43 -8.33 -12.63 -8.29
C SER A 43 -7.47 -13.84 -7.84
N ASP A 44 -6.50 -13.64 -6.95
CA ASP A 44 -5.52 -14.65 -6.56
C ASP A 44 -5.56 -14.90 -5.04
N GLN A 45 -6.09 -16.05 -4.62
CA GLN A 45 -6.32 -16.41 -3.22
C GLN A 45 -5.03 -16.77 -2.45
N GLU A 46 -3.87 -16.61 -3.08
CA GLU A 46 -2.57 -16.84 -2.46
C GLU A 46 -2.18 -15.77 -1.42
N LYS A 47 -1.16 -16.08 -0.61
CA LYS A 47 -0.56 -15.09 0.29
C LYS A 47 -0.09 -13.88 -0.51
N SER A 48 -0.42 -12.68 -0.01
CA SER A 48 -0.07 -11.39 -0.65
C SER A 48 1.37 -11.37 -1.16
N PRO A 49 1.59 -11.34 -2.50
CA PRO A 49 2.94 -11.35 -3.07
C PRO A 49 3.70 -10.05 -2.80
N PHE A 50 2.98 -9.01 -2.37
CA PHE A 50 3.54 -7.72 -1.99
C PHE A 50 4.30 -7.77 -0.67
N LYS A 51 4.06 -8.77 0.19
CA LYS A 51 4.82 -8.93 1.45
C LYS A 51 6.31 -9.10 1.20
N ASN A 52 6.70 -9.82 0.16
CA ASN A 52 8.11 -10.02 -0.18
C ASN A 52 8.75 -8.70 -0.68
N VAL A 53 8.01 -7.92 -1.47
CA VAL A 53 8.48 -6.61 -1.95
C VAL A 53 8.59 -5.63 -0.79
N LEU A 54 7.61 -5.60 0.11
CA LEU A 54 7.63 -4.79 1.31
C LEU A 54 8.81 -5.18 2.21
N SER A 55 9.07 -6.48 2.41
CA SER A 55 10.22 -6.96 3.17
C SER A 55 11.52 -6.39 2.61
N ALA A 56 11.76 -6.52 1.29
CA ALA A 56 12.93 -5.97 0.61
C ALA A 56 13.01 -4.43 0.69
N ALA A 57 11.86 -3.75 0.74
CA ALA A 57 11.78 -2.30 0.89
C ALA A 57 12.04 -1.83 2.34
N THR A 58 11.96 -2.72 3.32
CA THR A 58 12.23 -2.42 4.74
C THR A 58 13.60 -2.90 5.23
N GLU A 59 14.38 -3.54 4.36
CA GLU A 59 15.75 -3.95 4.68
C GLU A 59 16.66 -2.74 4.89
N ASN A 60 17.58 -2.88 5.85
CA ASN A 60 18.61 -1.87 6.09
C ASN A 60 19.44 -1.68 4.82
N TYR A 61 19.73 -0.43 4.45
CA TYR A 61 20.48 -0.04 3.24
C TYR A 61 19.79 -0.28 1.90
N THR A 62 18.48 -0.54 1.89
CA THR A 62 17.70 -0.60 0.64
C THR A 62 17.61 0.77 -0.03
N SER A 63 17.34 0.77 -1.34
CA SER A 63 17.16 1.99 -2.13
C SER A 63 15.99 1.82 -3.09
N LEU A 64 15.49 2.94 -3.62
CA LEU A 64 14.41 2.92 -4.61
C LEU A 64 14.77 2.07 -5.83
N GLU A 65 16.01 2.13 -6.30
CA GLU A 65 16.45 1.32 -7.44
C GLU A 65 16.46 -0.18 -7.13
N VAL A 66 16.88 -0.56 -5.91
CA VAL A 66 16.83 -1.96 -5.45
C VAL A 66 15.38 -2.45 -5.43
N ILE A 67 14.46 -1.66 -4.86
CA ILE A 67 13.03 -1.99 -4.80
C ILE A 67 12.44 -2.13 -6.21
N LYS A 68 12.70 -1.17 -7.11
CA LYS A 68 12.22 -1.19 -8.50
C LYS A 68 12.77 -2.40 -9.27
N ASN A 69 14.04 -2.71 -9.09
CA ASN A 69 14.66 -3.88 -9.71
C ASN A 69 14.09 -5.18 -9.16
N PHE A 70 13.84 -5.26 -7.85
CA PHE A 70 13.17 -6.41 -7.25
C PHE A 70 11.77 -6.61 -7.83
N ILE A 71 10.98 -5.55 -7.99
CA ILE A 71 9.66 -5.61 -8.64
C ILE A 71 9.75 -6.14 -10.08
N ARG A 72 10.69 -5.64 -10.88
CA ARG A 72 10.93 -6.12 -12.25
C ARG A 72 11.33 -7.61 -12.26
N TYR A 73 12.16 -8.01 -11.31
CA TYR A 73 12.58 -9.40 -11.14
C TYR A 73 11.41 -10.31 -10.76
N GLN A 74 10.52 -9.89 -9.84
CA GLN A 74 9.30 -10.65 -9.53
C GLN A 74 8.41 -10.81 -10.75
N ALA A 75 8.27 -9.78 -11.58
CA ALA A 75 7.52 -9.85 -12.84
C ALA A 75 8.12 -10.84 -13.85
N GLY A 76 9.46 -10.98 -13.88
CA GLY A 76 10.14 -11.97 -14.72
C GLY A 76 9.97 -13.40 -14.20
N ARG A 77 9.96 -13.59 -12.89
CA ARG A 77 9.79 -14.92 -12.26
C ARG A 77 8.35 -15.39 -12.15
N GLN A 78 7.40 -14.45 -12.14
CA GLN A 78 5.97 -14.70 -12.09
C GLN A 78 5.54 -15.66 -10.95
N PRO A 79 5.95 -15.43 -9.69
CA PRO A 79 5.64 -16.35 -8.60
C PRO A 79 4.15 -16.36 -8.20
N SER A 80 3.34 -15.43 -8.70
CA SER A 80 1.89 -15.39 -8.52
C SER A 80 1.19 -14.86 -9.78
N ASN A 81 -0.13 -15.02 -9.89
CA ASN A 81 -0.87 -14.60 -11.08
C ASN A 81 -0.93 -13.08 -11.23
N ILE A 82 -0.81 -12.35 -10.13
CA ILE A 82 -0.73 -10.88 -10.13
C ILE A 82 0.48 -10.39 -10.92
N TRP A 83 1.65 -11.01 -10.74
CA TRP A 83 2.86 -10.65 -11.47
C TRP A 83 2.80 -10.97 -12.97
N LYS A 84 1.91 -11.89 -13.38
CA LYS A 84 1.66 -12.23 -14.79
C LYS A 84 0.81 -11.18 -15.50
N LYS A 85 0.10 -10.33 -14.75
CA LYS A 85 -0.79 -9.33 -15.33
C LYS A 85 0.03 -8.31 -16.12
N GLN A 86 -0.22 -8.28 -17.43
CA GLN A 86 0.55 -7.47 -18.35
C GLN A 86 0.55 -6.00 -17.93
N GLY A 87 1.74 -5.44 -17.73
CA GLY A 87 1.90 -4.04 -17.34
C GLY A 87 1.72 -3.74 -15.85
N PHE A 88 1.38 -4.71 -14.99
CA PHE A 88 1.24 -4.49 -13.55
C PHE A 88 2.53 -3.97 -12.92
N ALA A 89 3.63 -4.71 -13.08
CA ALA A 89 4.92 -4.32 -12.50
C ALA A 89 5.44 -2.99 -13.07
N LYS A 90 5.16 -2.70 -14.35
CA LYS A 90 5.49 -1.40 -14.96
C LYS A 90 4.69 -0.28 -14.30
N ALA A 91 3.38 -0.48 -14.11
CA ALA A 91 2.52 0.51 -13.46
C ALA A 91 2.91 0.72 -12.00
N LEU A 92 3.22 -0.34 -11.25
CA LEU A 92 3.71 -0.24 -9.88
C LEU A 92 5.01 0.57 -9.79
N VAL A 93 5.96 0.31 -10.69
CA VAL A 93 7.20 1.10 -10.76
C VAL A 93 6.93 2.56 -11.11
N GLN A 94 6.00 2.83 -12.03
CA GLN A 94 5.60 4.19 -12.40
C GLN A 94 4.95 4.94 -11.23
N ASP A 95 4.10 4.26 -10.45
CA ASP A 95 3.50 4.83 -9.24
C ASP A 95 4.59 5.18 -8.23
N ILE A 96 5.56 4.28 -8.00
CA ILE A 96 6.71 4.54 -7.13
C ILE A 96 7.50 5.75 -7.63
N ASP A 97 7.86 5.82 -8.91
CA ASP A 97 8.58 6.98 -9.46
C ASP A 97 7.76 8.28 -9.29
N GLY A 98 6.44 8.20 -9.48
CA GLY A 98 5.50 9.30 -9.29
C GLY A 98 5.38 9.81 -7.86
N LEU A 99 5.77 9.03 -6.83
CA LEU A 99 5.80 9.49 -5.44
C LEU A 99 6.78 10.65 -5.21
N SER A 100 7.75 10.85 -6.12
CA SER A 100 8.62 12.04 -6.09
C SER A 100 7.85 13.36 -6.19
N ASN A 101 6.70 13.39 -6.87
CA ASN A 101 5.84 14.56 -6.89
C ASN A 101 5.20 14.80 -5.51
N ASP A 102 4.76 13.73 -4.83
CA ASP A 102 4.21 13.83 -3.48
C ASP A 102 5.26 14.33 -2.47
N VAL A 103 6.53 13.92 -2.64
CA VAL A 103 7.67 14.42 -1.87
C VAL A 103 7.84 15.93 -2.07
N ASN A 104 7.85 16.39 -3.32
CA ASN A 104 7.96 17.82 -3.62
C ASN A 104 6.80 18.61 -3.03
N ASP A 105 5.57 18.11 -3.16
CA ASP A 105 4.39 18.76 -2.59
C ASP A 105 4.49 18.87 -1.06
N ILE A 106 4.99 17.84 -0.38
CA ILE A 106 5.23 17.89 1.07
C ILE A 106 6.27 18.97 1.40
N LEU A 107 7.44 18.96 0.75
CA LEU A 107 8.52 19.91 1.04
C LEU A 107 8.11 21.35 0.74
N ASP A 108 7.33 21.57 -0.32
CA ASP A 108 6.83 22.88 -0.69
C ASP A 108 5.78 23.37 0.31
N ARG A 109 4.89 22.50 0.82
CA ARG A 109 3.96 22.85 1.90
C ARG A 109 4.67 23.18 3.21
N ILE A 110 5.73 22.46 3.55
CA ILE A 110 6.56 22.77 4.73
C ILE A 110 7.21 24.14 4.54
N SER A 111 7.85 24.37 3.40
CA SER A 111 8.59 25.60 3.10
C SER A 111 7.68 26.82 3.07
N LYS A 112 6.48 26.72 2.50
CA LYS A 112 5.48 27.82 2.48
C LYS A 112 4.96 28.24 3.86
N LYS A 113 5.12 27.38 4.88
CA LYS A 113 4.71 27.67 6.27
C LYS A 113 5.85 28.22 7.12
N LEU A 114 7.01 28.45 6.52
CA LEU A 114 8.19 29.00 7.17
C LEU A 114 8.48 30.38 6.58
N ASP A 115 8.92 31.31 7.42
CA ASP A 115 9.45 32.59 6.95
C ASP A 115 10.78 32.36 6.20
N GLU A 116 11.10 33.22 5.23
CA GLU A 116 12.31 33.07 4.38
C GLU A 116 13.60 33.02 5.21
N ASP A 117 13.66 33.74 6.32
CA ASP A 117 14.82 33.78 7.24
C ASP A 117 14.84 32.64 8.27
N HIS A 118 13.86 31.73 8.26
CA HIS A 118 13.78 30.67 9.25
C HIS A 118 14.91 29.65 9.05
N PRO A 119 15.71 29.30 10.09
CA PRO A 119 16.86 28.38 9.95
C PRO A 119 16.49 27.02 9.34
N LEU A 120 15.29 26.51 9.63
CA LEU A 120 14.76 25.30 9.03
C LEU A 120 14.53 25.40 7.52
N ALA A 121 14.10 26.57 7.00
CA ALA A 121 13.90 26.76 5.57
C ALA A 121 15.24 26.63 4.82
N LYS A 122 16.29 27.25 5.35
CA LYS A 122 17.66 27.09 4.84
C LYS A 122 18.13 25.65 4.92
N HIS A 123 17.91 24.97 6.05
CA HIS A 123 18.29 23.57 6.22
C HIS A 123 17.62 22.63 5.19
N ILE A 124 16.34 22.86 4.88
CA ILE A 124 15.61 22.10 3.84
C ILE A 124 16.26 22.32 2.46
N VAL A 125 16.62 23.55 2.12
CA VAL A 125 17.26 23.86 0.83
C VAL A 125 18.64 23.20 0.73
N ASP A 126 19.47 23.37 1.75
CA ASP A 126 20.85 22.83 1.78
C ASP A 126 20.88 21.29 1.71
N ASN A 127 19.83 20.63 2.22
CA ASN A 127 19.74 19.16 2.30
C ASN A 127 18.62 18.58 1.43
N ARG A 128 18.11 19.33 0.43
CA ARG A 128 16.89 18.97 -0.29
C ARG A 128 16.96 17.56 -0.90
N ASP A 129 18.08 17.20 -1.50
CA ASP A 129 18.22 15.90 -2.16
C ASP A 129 18.22 14.72 -1.18
N SER A 130 18.92 14.84 -0.05
CA SER A 130 18.99 13.77 0.96
C SER A 130 17.63 13.58 1.63
N ILE A 131 16.96 14.69 1.98
CA ILE A 131 15.61 14.69 2.53
C ILE A 131 14.64 14.07 1.53
N SER A 132 14.68 14.50 0.26
CA SER A 132 13.79 14.01 -0.79
C SER A 132 13.95 12.51 -1.00
N ARG A 133 15.19 12.01 -1.08
CA ARG A 133 15.48 10.57 -1.22
C ARG A 133 14.94 9.78 -0.03
N SER A 134 15.15 10.26 1.19
CA SER A 134 14.66 9.62 2.41
C SER A 134 13.13 9.58 2.45
N LEU A 135 12.49 10.71 2.17
CA LEU A 135 11.03 10.83 2.17
C LEU A 135 10.39 9.99 1.06
N HIS A 136 11.00 9.93 -0.13
CA HIS A 136 10.55 9.07 -1.23
C HIS A 136 10.61 7.59 -0.85
N LEU A 137 11.68 7.18 -0.17
CA LEU A 137 11.80 5.80 0.33
C LEU A 137 10.70 5.49 1.36
N GLN A 138 10.44 6.39 2.31
CA GLN A 138 9.37 6.23 3.30
C GLN A 138 7.98 6.14 2.65
N LEU A 139 7.67 7.02 1.69
CA LEU A 139 6.41 6.96 0.95
C LEU A 139 6.29 5.66 0.14
N THR A 140 7.38 5.16 -0.42
CA THR A 140 7.40 3.88 -1.14
C THR A 140 7.09 2.71 -0.20
N GLN A 141 7.70 2.68 0.99
CA GLN A 141 7.43 1.66 2.00
C GLN A 141 5.96 1.70 2.45
N LEU A 142 5.42 2.89 2.69
CA LEU A 142 4.01 3.07 3.03
C LEU A 142 3.10 2.61 1.89
N TYR A 143 3.35 3.05 0.67
CA TYR A 143 2.60 2.64 -0.52
C TYR A 143 2.55 1.11 -0.65
N LEU A 144 3.69 0.42 -0.55
CA LEU A 144 3.78 -1.03 -0.61
C LEU A 144 3.07 -1.71 0.58
N GLY A 145 3.15 -1.10 1.76
CA GLY A 145 2.40 -1.52 2.94
C GLY A 145 0.89 -1.48 2.74
N TYR A 146 0.38 -0.37 2.22
CA TYR A 146 -1.03 -0.21 1.88
C TYR A 146 -1.45 -1.15 0.74
N LEU A 147 -0.62 -1.35 -0.29
CA LEU A 147 -0.91 -2.30 -1.36
C LEU A 147 -1.04 -3.73 -0.84
N SER A 148 -0.15 -4.13 0.08
CA SER A 148 -0.21 -5.43 0.74
C SER A 148 -1.49 -5.61 1.59
N ARG A 149 -1.93 -4.54 2.27
CA ARG A 149 -3.17 -4.53 3.05
C ARG A 149 -4.42 -4.54 2.17
N GLU A 150 -4.46 -3.73 1.11
CA GLU A 150 -5.55 -3.66 0.14
C GLU A 150 -5.80 -5.03 -0.51
N HIS A 151 -4.73 -5.71 -0.93
CA HIS A 151 -4.83 -7.10 -1.42
C HIS A 151 -5.48 -8.02 -0.38
N THR A 152 -5.02 -7.96 0.86
CA THR A 152 -5.53 -8.81 1.94
C THR A 152 -7.00 -8.50 2.27
N ALA A 153 -7.39 -7.22 2.24
CA ALA A 153 -8.76 -6.78 2.49
C ALA A 153 -9.72 -7.31 1.42
N ARG A 154 -9.36 -7.17 0.13
CA ARG A 154 -10.20 -7.65 -0.97
C ARG A 154 -10.38 -9.16 -0.97
N LEU A 155 -9.35 -9.94 -0.63
CA LEU A 155 -9.49 -11.39 -0.47
C LEU A 155 -10.45 -11.77 0.66
N GLY A 156 -10.43 -11.03 1.77
CA GLY A 156 -11.39 -11.20 2.86
C GLY A 156 -12.83 -10.90 2.44
N GLU A 157 -13.03 -9.86 1.63
CA GLU A 157 -14.35 -9.49 1.09
C GLU A 157 -14.89 -10.54 0.10
N GLU A 158 -14.06 -11.06 -0.82
CA GLU A 158 -14.46 -12.13 -1.75
C GLU A 158 -14.83 -13.44 -1.03
N SER A 159 -14.07 -13.79 0.01
CA SER A 159 -14.32 -14.97 0.84
C SER A 159 -15.66 -14.88 1.58
N ASN A 160 -16.01 -13.69 2.09
CA ASN A 160 -17.30 -13.46 2.76
C ASN A 160 -18.48 -13.43 1.77
N ASN A 161 -18.30 -12.84 0.59
CA ASN A 161 -19.36 -12.72 -0.40
C ASN A 161 -19.72 -14.10 -1.02
N SER A 162 -18.72 -14.96 -1.24
CA SER A 162 -18.93 -16.34 -1.71
C SER A 162 -19.65 -17.25 -0.70
N HIS A 163 -19.48 -17.03 0.62
CA HIS A 163 -20.23 -17.73 1.66
C HIS A 163 -21.68 -17.25 1.79
N SER A 164 -21.97 -15.98 1.46
CA SER A 164 -23.34 -15.44 1.52
C SER A 164 -24.24 -15.96 0.39
N ASN A 165 -23.69 -16.23 -0.80
CA ASN A 165 -24.45 -16.71 -1.96
C ASN A 165 -24.75 -18.22 -1.93
N SER A 166 -24.04 -19.02 -1.12
CA SER A 166 -24.30 -20.46 -1.00
C SER A 166 -25.41 -20.79 0.02
N ALA A 167 -25.80 -19.85 0.88
CA ALA A 167 -26.84 -20.04 1.89
C ALA A 167 -28.28 -19.83 1.37
N SER A 168 -28.49 -19.32 0.16
CA SER A 168 -29.82 -18.94 -0.36
C SER A 168 -30.50 -20.00 -1.26
N THR A 169 -29.96 -21.23 -1.40
CA THR A 169 -30.48 -22.21 -2.38
C THR A 169 -30.90 -23.56 -1.80
N ALA A 170 -31.31 -23.62 -0.53
CA ALA A 170 -31.72 -24.88 0.11
C ALA A 170 -33.02 -24.78 0.93
N GLU A 171 -34.12 -24.39 0.29
CA GLU A 171 -35.47 -24.77 0.78
C GLU A 171 -36.26 -25.42 -0.35
N LYS A 172 -36.33 -26.77 -0.34
CA LYS A 172 -37.37 -27.52 -1.03
C LYS A 172 -38.43 -27.95 0.00
N PRO A 173 -39.73 -27.75 -0.27
CA PRO A 173 -40.80 -28.10 0.67
C PRO A 173 -40.99 -29.61 0.73
N LYS A 174 -41.00 -30.17 1.95
CA LYS A 174 -41.35 -31.57 2.23
C LYS A 174 -42.86 -31.76 2.07
N THR A 175 -43.29 -32.46 1.02
CA THR A 175 -44.68 -32.90 0.87
C THR A 175 -44.93 -34.17 1.70
N ASN A 176 -45.89 -34.08 2.62
CA ASN A 176 -46.42 -35.14 3.47
C ASN A 176 -46.88 -36.39 2.69
N ARG A 177 -46.57 -37.58 3.22
CA ARG A 177 -47.20 -38.86 2.83
C ARG A 177 -48.02 -39.39 4.03
N PRO A 178 -49.26 -39.86 3.83
CA PRO A 178 -50.07 -40.41 4.93
C PRO A 178 -49.73 -41.88 5.21
N ASN A 179 -49.68 -42.20 6.51
CA ASN A 179 -49.42 -43.51 7.09
C ASN A 179 -50.68 -44.40 6.99
N ARG A 180 -50.59 -45.55 6.29
CA ARG A 180 -51.64 -46.60 6.27
C ARG A 180 -51.18 -47.74 7.16
N ASN A 181 -51.88 -47.90 8.28
CA ASN A 181 -51.77 -49.02 9.21
C ASN A 181 -52.58 -50.24 8.68
N PRO A 182 -52.04 -51.46 8.72
CA PRO A 182 -52.86 -52.66 8.71
C PRO A 182 -52.60 -53.54 9.93
N ASN A 183 -53.50 -53.49 10.92
CA ASN A 183 -53.72 -54.61 11.83
C ASN A 183 -54.71 -55.58 11.17
N ARG A 184 -54.22 -56.77 10.81
CA ARG A 184 -54.98 -58.00 10.64
C ARG A 184 -54.10 -59.14 11.13
N GLU A 185 -54.39 -59.62 12.33
CA GLU A 185 -54.73 -61.02 12.69
C GLU A 185 -54.98 -61.10 14.20
#